data_AF-A0A3D3P8V5-F1
#
_entry.id   AF-A0A3D3P8V5-F1
#
_cell.length_a   1.000
_cell.length_b   1.000
_cell.length_c   1.000
_cell.angle_alpha   90.00
_cell.angle_beta   90.00
_cell.angle_gamma   90.00
#
_symmetry.space_group_name_H-M   'P 1'
#
loop_
_entity.id
_entity.type
_entity.pdbx_description
1 polymer ?
#
loop_
_entity_poly.entity_id
_entity_poly.type
_entity_poly.pdbx_seq_one_letter_code
_entity_poly.pdbx_strand_id
1 'polypeptide(L)'
;MNELHLSLDNISPIVLWGANNEYFEVIKKHFPKIKIVARGNEVKALGDETELANFNIRFTEILNHIEKFQSMSSNDLGHLLDTKITIPSPGETTQEKTGGSGEAIVFGPNGIVVKARTANQRRMVESIDKNDILFAIGPAGTGKTYTAVALAVRALKNKEIKRIILTRPAVEAGENLGFLPGDMKEKIDPYLRPLYDALDDMIPA
;
A
#
# COMPACT_ATOMS: atom_id res chain seq x y z
N MET A 1 -14.56 15.60 31.21
CA MET A 1 -14.05 15.98 29.88
C MET A 1 -12.56 15.77 29.94
N ASN A 2 -12.07 14.75 29.25
CA ASN A 2 -10.65 14.45 29.20
C ASN A 2 -10.03 15.14 27.98
N GLU A 3 -8.74 15.44 28.07
CA GLU A 3 -7.98 16.08 26.99
C GLU A 3 -6.78 15.20 26.61
N LEU A 4 -6.55 15.08 25.30
CA LEU A 4 -5.40 14.39 24.72
C LEU A 4 -4.59 15.40 23.91
N HIS A 5 -3.29 15.43 24.17
CA HIS A 5 -2.32 16.30 23.49
C HIS A 5 -1.37 15.44 22.66
N LEU A 6 -1.23 15.76 21.38
CA LEU A 6 -0.37 15.05 20.43
C LEU A 6 0.56 16.07 19.76
N SER A 7 1.85 15.77 19.76
CA SER A 7 2.87 16.58 19.09
C SER A 7 3.18 16.00 17.71
N LEU A 8 3.19 16.88 16.70
CA LEU A 8 3.54 16.59 15.32
C LEU A 8 5.01 16.97 15.09
N ASP A 9 5.92 16.22 15.70
CA ASP A 9 7.34 16.43 15.47
C ASP A 9 7.74 15.82 14.12
N ASN A 10 8.40 16.60 13.25
CA ASN A 10 8.90 16.19 11.93
C ASN A 10 7.87 15.86 10.82
N ILE A 11 6.58 16.11 11.02
CA ILE A 11 5.55 15.87 9.99
C ILE A 11 5.05 17.19 9.41
N SER A 12 5.07 17.32 8.07
CA SER A 12 4.54 18.49 7.38
C SER A 12 3.01 18.55 7.54
N PRO A 13 2.44 19.65 8.09
CA PRO A 13 0.99 19.80 8.23
C PRO A 13 0.24 19.69 6.91
N ILE A 14 0.88 20.05 5.79
CA ILE A 14 0.27 19.98 4.45
C ILE A 14 0.01 18.52 4.03
N VAL A 15 0.93 17.62 4.37
CA VAL A 15 0.81 16.19 4.04
C VAL A 15 -0.21 15.52 4.95
N LEU A 16 -0.22 15.88 6.24
CA LEU A 16 -1.13 15.33 7.24
C LEU A 16 -2.59 15.75 7.01
N TRP A 17 -2.84 17.03 6.73
CA TRP A 17 -4.20 17.57 6.61
C TRP A 17 -4.74 17.57 5.18
N GLY A 18 -3.87 17.37 4.19
CA GLY A 18 -4.21 17.41 2.78
C GLY A 18 -4.48 18.84 2.29
N ALA A 19 -4.67 18.99 0.98
CA ALA A 19 -5.03 20.27 0.38
C ALA A 19 -6.38 20.75 0.95
N ASN A 20 -6.46 22.03 1.33
CA ASN A 20 -7.66 22.64 1.92
C ASN A 20 -8.22 21.90 3.16
N ASN A 21 -7.39 21.20 3.94
CA ASN A 21 -7.80 20.44 5.12
C ASN A 21 -8.78 19.29 4.83
N GLU A 22 -8.75 18.71 3.62
CA GLU A 22 -9.64 17.60 3.25
C GLU A 22 -9.56 16.43 4.24
N TYR A 23 -8.35 16.01 4.63
CA TYR A 23 -8.15 14.88 5.55
C TYR A 23 -8.57 15.20 6.97
N PHE A 24 -8.36 16.45 7.40
CA PHE A 24 -8.83 16.92 8.70
C PHE A 24 -10.36 16.84 8.83
N GLU A 25 -11.10 17.21 7.79
CA GLU A 25 -12.56 17.13 7.77
C GLU A 25 -13.06 15.69 7.72
N VAL A 26 -12.34 14.78 7.05
CA VAL A 26 -12.65 13.34 7.08
C VAL A 26 -12.44 12.76 8.49
N ILE A 27 -11.33 13.07 9.14
CA ILE A 27 -11.03 12.61 10.51
C ILE A 27 -12.11 13.12 11.49
N LYS A 28 -12.50 14.40 11.40
CA LYS A 28 -13.59 14.94 12.22
C LYS A 28 -14.92 14.23 12.00
N LYS A 29 -15.27 13.91 10.75
CA LYS A 29 -16.51 13.17 10.44
C LYS A 29 -16.49 11.76 11.03
N HIS A 30 -15.33 11.12 11.08
CA HIS A 30 -15.16 9.79 11.65
C HIS A 30 -15.26 9.79 13.19
N PHE A 31 -14.83 10.87 13.84
CA PHE A 31 -14.90 11.04 15.30
C PHE A 31 -15.86 12.18 15.70
N PRO A 32 -17.18 12.07 15.46
CA PRO A 32 -18.13 13.16 15.66
C PRO A 32 -18.34 13.55 17.13
N LYS A 33 -17.97 12.67 18.06
CA LYS A 33 -18.12 12.85 19.50
C LYS A 33 -16.86 13.44 20.17
N ILE A 34 -15.77 13.60 19.40
CA ILE A 34 -14.52 14.23 19.86
C ILE A 34 -14.39 15.61 19.21
N LYS A 35 -14.00 16.61 20.00
CA LYS A 35 -13.64 17.93 19.49
C LYS A 35 -12.14 17.99 19.24
N ILE A 36 -11.76 18.04 17.96
CA ILE A 36 -10.36 18.06 17.50
C ILE A 36 -9.97 19.50 17.13
N VAL A 37 -8.82 19.95 17.64
CA VAL A 37 -8.24 21.28 17.39
C VAL A 37 -6.76 21.09 17.02
N ALA A 38 -6.41 21.43 15.77
CA ALA A 38 -5.02 21.45 15.32
C ALA A 38 -4.51 22.90 15.27
N ARG A 39 -3.35 23.18 15.88
CA ARG A 39 -2.66 24.48 15.83
C ARG A 39 -1.15 24.27 15.71
N GLY A 40 -0.57 24.68 14.58
CA GLY A 40 0.85 24.50 14.32
C GLY A 40 1.22 23.02 14.33
N ASN A 41 2.16 22.65 15.22
CA ASN A 41 2.60 21.26 15.42
C ASN A 41 1.89 20.56 16.58
N GLU A 42 0.81 21.14 17.13
CA GLU A 42 0.04 20.51 18.20
C GLU A 42 -1.37 20.14 17.74
N VAL A 43 -1.80 18.94 18.12
CA VAL A 43 -3.18 18.48 17.98
C VAL A 43 -3.75 18.22 19.36
N LYS A 44 -4.88 18.86 19.66
CA LYS A 44 -5.62 18.69 20.91
C LYS A 44 -6.97 18.04 20.61
N ALA A 45 -7.29 16.97 21.31
CA ALA A 45 -8.56 16.26 21.20
C ALA A 45 -9.26 16.25 22.56
N LEU A 46 -10.56 16.57 22.58
CA LEU A 46 -11.39 16.65 23.78
C LEU A 46 -12.60 15.74 23.61
N GLY A 47 -12.84 14.83 24.57
CA GLY A 47 -13.93 13.87 24.46
C GLY A 47 -13.99 12.86 25.61
N ASP A 48 -14.69 11.75 25.35
CA ASP A 48 -14.76 10.60 26.24
C ASP A 48 -13.47 9.79 26.19
N GLU A 49 -13.09 9.17 27.31
CA GLU A 49 -11.81 8.47 27.46
C GLU A 49 -11.65 7.30 26.48
N THR A 50 -12.72 6.55 26.24
CA THR A 50 -12.73 5.42 25.30
C THR A 50 -12.56 5.88 23.85
N GLU A 51 -13.16 7.01 23.48
CA GLU A 51 -13.03 7.56 22.14
C GLU A 51 -11.69 8.25 21.92
N LEU A 52 -11.16 8.93 22.93
CA LEU A 52 -9.82 9.51 22.90
C LEU A 52 -8.74 8.43 22.76
N ALA A 53 -8.90 7.29 23.42
CA ALA A 53 -8.00 6.15 23.25
C ALA A 53 -8.03 5.61 21.82
N ASN A 54 -9.23 5.44 21.24
CA ASN A 54 -9.40 5.00 19.86
C ASN A 54 -8.80 6.00 18.87
N PHE A 55 -9.03 7.29 19.09
CA PHE A 55 -8.46 8.37 18.30
C PHE A 55 -6.93 8.35 18.37
N ASN A 56 -6.34 8.18 19.56
CA ASN A 56 -4.89 8.13 19.73
C ASN A 56 -4.24 7.00 18.92
N ILE A 57 -4.82 5.80 18.98
CA ILE A 57 -4.34 4.63 18.23
C ILE A 57 -4.36 4.93 16.72
N ARG A 58 -5.51 5.35 16.21
CA ARG A 58 -5.74 5.63 14.78
C ARG A 58 -4.86 6.77 14.28
N PHE A 59 -4.73 7.83 15.08
CA PHE A 59 -3.91 8.97 14.75
C PHE A 59 -2.43 8.60 14.73
N THR A 60 -1.96 7.76 15.66
CA THR A 60 -0.58 7.25 15.65
C THR A 60 -0.28 6.42 14.39
N GLU A 61 -1.21 5.59 13.94
CA GLU A 61 -1.06 4.84 12.68
C GLU A 61 -0.97 5.77 11.46
N ILE A 62 -1.78 6.82 11.41
CA ILE A 62 -1.72 7.88 10.39
C ILE A 62 -0.34 8.55 10.38
N LEU A 63 0.20 8.91 11.55
CA LEU A 63 1.54 9.50 11.66
C LEU A 63 2.62 8.52 11.19
N ASN A 64 2.59 7.26 11.63
CA ASN A 64 3.55 6.23 11.21
C ASN A 64 3.53 5.99 9.70
N HIS A 65 2.34 6.01 9.09
CA HIS A 65 2.20 5.89 7.63
C HIS A 65 2.88 7.06 6.93
N ILE A 66 2.63 8.29 7.37
CA ILE A 66 3.25 9.49 6.78
C ILE A 66 4.78 9.46 6.99
N GLU A 67 5.27 9.06 8.15
CA GLU A 67 6.71 8.93 8.39
C GLU A 67 7.36 7.94 7.44
N LYS A 68 6.73 6.77 7.23
CA LYS A 68 7.26 5.69 6.39
C LYS A 68 7.19 6.01 4.89
N PHE A 69 6.10 6.60 4.41
CA PHE A 69 5.82 6.76 2.99
C PHE A 69 5.92 8.20 2.48
N GLN A 70 6.03 9.19 3.37
CA GLN A 70 6.09 10.64 3.04
C GLN A 70 4.90 11.13 2.19
N SER A 71 3.80 10.37 2.14
CA SER A 71 2.60 10.66 1.36
C SER A 71 1.36 10.13 2.08
N MET A 72 0.21 10.75 1.83
CA MET A 72 -1.10 10.30 2.31
C MET A 72 -2.14 10.55 1.23
N SER A 73 -3.00 9.56 0.95
CA SER A 73 -4.16 9.71 0.06
C SER A 73 -5.48 9.57 0.83
N SER A 74 -6.60 10.04 0.25
CA SER A 74 -7.93 9.91 0.84
C SER A 74 -8.33 8.44 1.06
N ASN A 75 -7.82 7.52 0.24
CA ASN A 75 -8.05 6.08 0.39
C ASN A 75 -7.24 5.47 1.53
N ASP A 76 -5.97 5.88 1.69
CA ASP A 76 -5.12 5.45 2.81
C ASP A 76 -5.73 5.90 4.13
N LEU A 77 -6.17 7.16 4.18
CA LEU A 77 -6.85 7.72 5.34
C LEU A 77 -8.13 6.94 5.67
N GLY A 78 -8.94 6.63 4.67
CA GLY A 78 -10.15 5.82 4.86
C GLY A 78 -9.82 4.45 5.47
N HIS A 79 -8.78 3.76 4.98
CA HIS A 79 -8.39 2.45 5.48
C HIS A 79 -7.80 2.49 6.90
N LEU A 80 -6.99 3.51 7.19
CA LEU A 80 -6.42 3.73 8.53
C LEU A 80 -7.51 4.09 9.55
N LEU A 81 -8.60 4.72 9.13
CA LEU A 81 -9.75 5.03 9.98
C LEU A 81 -10.69 3.82 10.16
N ASP A 82 -10.97 3.08 9.08
CA ASP A 82 -11.94 1.96 9.06
C ASP A 82 -11.38 0.62 9.57
N THR A 83 -10.07 0.51 9.74
CA THR A 83 -9.48 -0.67 10.38
C THR A 83 -10.16 -0.89 11.74
N LYS A 84 -10.53 -2.13 12.07
CA LYS A 84 -11.12 -2.44 13.37
C LYS A 84 -10.01 -2.63 14.40
N ILE A 85 -10.19 -2.06 15.58
CA ILE A 85 -9.18 -2.08 16.65
C ILE A 85 -8.96 -3.53 17.06
N THR A 86 -7.81 -4.09 16.71
CA THR A 86 -7.32 -5.33 17.33
C THR A 86 -6.46 -4.89 18.49
N ILE A 87 -7.04 -4.87 19.69
CA ILE A 87 -6.28 -4.59 20.92
C ILE A 87 -5.24 -5.70 21.05
N PRO A 88 -3.93 -5.41 21.07
CA PRO A 88 -2.92 -6.43 21.23
C PRO A 88 -2.94 -6.89 22.69
N SER A 89 -3.32 -8.15 22.93
CA SER A 89 -3.06 -8.81 24.20
C SER A 89 -1.53 -8.98 24.36
N PRO A 90 -0.95 -8.70 25.54
CA PRO A 90 0.49 -8.76 25.75
C PRO A 90 0.94 -10.23 25.77
N GLY A 91 1.48 -10.70 24.64
CA GLY A 91 1.97 -12.08 24.52
C GLY A 91 2.12 -12.60 23.09
N GLU A 92 1.59 -11.91 22.08
CA GLU A 92 1.76 -12.34 20.69
C GLU A 92 2.82 -11.49 19.99
N THR A 93 3.95 -12.12 19.71
CA THR A 93 4.96 -11.64 18.76
C THR A 93 4.25 -11.14 17.52
N THR A 94 4.52 -9.88 17.16
CA THR A 94 3.95 -9.14 16.04
C THR A 94 4.27 -9.83 14.72
N GLN A 95 3.52 -10.88 14.38
CA GLN A 95 3.34 -11.34 13.02
C GLN A 95 2.06 -10.67 12.53
N GLU A 96 2.23 -9.51 11.90
CA GLU A 96 1.20 -8.86 11.10
C GLU A 96 0.60 -9.91 10.16
N LYS A 97 -0.61 -10.39 10.48
CA LYS A 97 -1.37 -11.28 9.62
C LYS A 97 -1.88 -10.47 8.43
N THR A 98 -1.01 -10.32 7.43
CA THR A 98 -1.30 -9.86 6.07
C THR A 98 -2.21 -10.88 5.37
N GLY A 99 -3.51 -10.81 5.65
CA GLY A 99 -4.45 -11.81 5.15
C GLY A 99 -5.90 -11.49 5.48
N GLY A 100 -6.40 -10.36 4.98
CA GLY A 100 -7.81 -9.99 5.12
C GLY A 100 -8.34 -9.27 3.87
N SER A 101 -9.24 -9.92 3.16
CA SER A 101 -10.11 -9.41 2.08
C SER A 101 -9.95 -7.94 1.65
N GLY A 102 -9.27 -7.71 0.52
CA GLY A 102 -9.41 -6.45 -0.24
C GLY A 102 -8.35 -5.38 0.02
N GLU A 103 -7.37 -5.65 0.88
CA GLU A 103 -6.23 -4.76 1.10
C GLU A 103 -5.43 -4.50 -0.18
N ALA A 104 -4.94 -3.26 -0.29
CA ALA A 104 -4.05 -2.84 -1.35
C ALA A 104 -2.70 -3.56 -1.22
N ILE A 105 -2.21 -4.10 -2.32
CA ILE A 105 -0.88 -4.69 -2.42
C ILE A 105 0.16 -3.59 -2.55
N VAL A 106 -0.08 -2.63 -3.46
CA VAL A 106 0.79 -1.47 -3.69
C VAL A 106 -0.06 -0.25 -4.04
N PHE A 107 0.37 0.89 -3.52
CA PHE A 107 -0.04 2.22 -3.96
C PHE A 107 0.99 2.74 -4.96
N GLY A 108 0.56 2.87 -6.21
CA GLY A 108 1.34 3.42 -7.31
C GLY A 108 1.27 4.94 -7.38
N PRO A 109 2.05 5.55 -8.29
CA PRO A 109 1.92 6.98 -8.60
C PRO A 109 0.48 7.34 -9.03
N ASN A 110 0.11 8.62 -8.87
CA ASN A 110 -1.19 9.16 -9.26
C ASN A 110 -2.42 8.48 -8.62
N GLY A 111 -2.24 7.84 -7.46
CA GLY A 111 -3.34 7.20 -6.73
C GLY A 111 -3.79 5.86 -7.30
N ILE A 112 -2.98 5.23 -8.16
CA ILE A 112 -3.26 3.87 -8.65
C ILE A 112 -3.18 2.88 -7.48
N VAL A 113 -4.29 2.21 -7.17
CA VAL A 113 -4.33 1.18 -6.12
C VAL A 113 -4.37 -0.20 -6.74
N VAL A 114 -3.30 -0.97 -6.53
CA VAL A 114 -3.21 -2.36 -6.99
C VAL A 114 -3.67 -3.29 -5.87
N LYS A 115 -4.72 -4.08 -6.12
CA LYS A 115 -5.30 -5.00 -5.13
C LYS A 115 -5.65 -6.37 -5.73
N ALA A 116 -5.65 -7.41 -4.91
CA ALA A 116 -6.10 -8.73 -5.30
C ALA A 116 -7.64 -8.77 -5.46
N ARG A 117 -8.10 -8.88 -6.71
CA ARG A 117 -9.54 -8.86 -7.06
C ARG A 117 -10.17 -10.25 -7.02
N THR A 118 -9.44 -11.28 -7.44
CA THR A 118 -9.94 -12.66 -7.54
C THR A 118 -9.47 -13.52 -6.38
N ALA A 119 -10.15 -14.64 -6.12
CA ALA A 119 -9.76 -15.59 -5.07
C ALA A 119 -8.34 -16.13 -5.29
N ASN A 120 -7.97 -16.43 -6.54
CA ASN A 120 -6.63 -16.92 -6.87
C ASN A 120 -5.53 -15.86 -6.66
N GLN A 121 -5.83 -14.58 -6.93
CA GLN A 121 -4.92 -13.49 -6.62
C GLN A 121 -4.73 -13.35 -5.11
N ARG A 122 -5.80 -13.44 -4.31
CA ARG A 122 -5.70 -13.41 -2.84
C ARG A 122 -4.85 -14.56 -2.32
N ARG A 123 -5.10 -15.77 -2.83
CA ARG A 123 -4.28 -16.94 -2.49
C ARG A 123 -2.81 -16.73 -2.83
N MET A 124 -2.51 -16.07 -3.96
CA MET A 124 -1.14 -15.73 -4.34
C MET A 124 -0.50 -14.75 -3.33
N VAL A 125 -1.23 -13.71 -2.90
CA VAL A 125 -0.77 -12.77 -1.87
C VAL A 125 -0.51 -13.50 -0.54
N GLU A 126 -1.43 -14.33 -0.08
CA GLU A 126 -1.29 -15.06 1.19
C GLU A 126 -0.18 -16.12 1.16
N SER A 127 0.13 -16.65 -0.02
CA SER A 127 1.12 -17.72 -0.19
C SER A 127 2.55 -17.18 -0.23
N ILE A 128 2.77 -15.93 -0.65
CA ILE A 128 4.14 -15.38 -0.77
C ILE A 128 4.82 -15.23 0.59
N ASP A 129 4.03 -14.92 1.63
CA ASP A 129 4.57 -14.72 2.99
C ASP A 129 4.93 -16.04 3.68
N LYS A 130 4.50 -17.18 3.11
CA LYS A 130 4.68 -18.53 3.68
C LYS A 130 5.63 -19.42 2.90
N ASN A 131 6.06 -19.00 1.71
CA ASN A 131 6.83 -19.84 0.79
C ASN A 131 7.92 -19.02 0.11
N ASP A 132 9.14 -19.56 0.05
CA ASP A 132 10.26 -18.92 -0.66
C ASP A 132 10.04 -18.84 -2.18
N ILE A 133 9.30 -19.81 -2.74
CA ILE A 133 9.03 -19.93 -4.17
C ILE A 133 7.53 -20.14 -4.39
N LEU A 134 6.95 -19.35 -5.29
CA LEU A 134 5.54 -19.44 -5.68
C LEU A 134 5.40 -19.62 -7.18
N PHE A 135 4.64 -20.63 -7.59
CA PHE A 135 4.27 -20.85 -8.99
C PHE A 135 2.83 -20.38 -9.24
N ALA A 136 2.66 -19.33 -10.04
CA ALA A 136 1.36 -18.85 -10.47
C ALA A 136 1.03 -19.40 -11.86
N ILE A 137 0.09 -20.34 -11.94
CA ILE A 137 -0.33 -21.00 -13.18
C ILE A 137 -1.79 -20.62 -13.49
N GLY A 138 -2.10 -20.36 -14.76
CA GLY A 138 -3.47 -20.09 -15.20
C GLY A 138 -3.54 -19.41 -16.57
N PRO A 139 -4.74 -19.25 -17.13
CA PRO A 139 -4.95 -18.66 -18.47
C PRO A 139 -4.39 -17.24 -18.60
N ALA A 140 -4.16 -16.79 -19.84
CA ALA A 140 -3.80 -15.41 -20.12
C ALA A 140 -4.86 -14.42 -19.57
N GLY A 141 -4.45 -13.20 -19.22
CA GLY A 141 -5.36 -12.16 -18.72
C GLY A 141 -5.82 -12.32 -17.26
N THR A 142 -5.41 -13.37 -16.54
CA THR A 142 -5.80 -13.59 -15.13
C THR A 142 -5.01 -12.77 -14.10
N GLY A 143 -4.12 -11.87 -14.55
CA GLY A 143 -3.37 -10.96 -13.69
C GLY A 143 -2.21 -11.58 -12.91
N LYS A 144 -1.73 -12.78 -13.30
CA LYS A 144 -0.61 -13.48 -12.62
C LYS A 144 0.65 -12.61 -12.57
N THR A 145 1.09 -12.12 -13.73
CA THR A 145 2.28 -11.27 -13.86
C THR A 145 2.11 -9.95 -13.13
N TYR A 146 0.98 -9.27 -13.34
CA TYR A 146 0.69 -7.99 -12.71
C TYR A 146 0.67 -8.08 -11.17
N THR A 147 0.05 -9.13 -10.62
CA THR A 147 0.01 -9.38 -9.17
C THR A 147 1.40 -9.73 -8.63
N ALA A 148 2.21 -10.51 -9.37
CA ALA A 148 3.59 -10.81 -8.99
C ALA A 148 4.46 -9.55 -8.89
N VAL A 149 4.36 -8.68 -9.90
CA VAL A 149 5.09 -7.40 -9.93
C VAL A 149 4.67 -6.53 -8.75
N ALA A 150 3.37 -6.43 -8.45
CA ALA A 150 2.88 -5.70 -7.29
C ALA A 150 3.48 -6.23 -5.98
N LEU A 151 3.51 -7.55 -5.78
CA LEU A 151 4.12 -8.15 -4.58
C LEU A 151 5.63 -7.84 -4.49
N ALA A 152 6.34 -7.89 -5.60
CA ALA A 152 7.76 -7.55 -5.64
C ALA A 152 8.01 -6.05 -5.32
N VAL A 153 7.18 -5.15 -5.86
CA VAL A 153 7.26 -3.71 -5.58
C VAL A 153 6.92 -3.41 -4.12
N ARG A 154 5.92 -4.09 -3.54
CA ARG A 154 5.60 -4.01 -2.11
C ARG A 154 6.84 -4.34 -1.27
N ALA A 155 7.47 -5.49 -1.54
CA ALA A 155 8.67 -5.92 -0.83
C ALA A 155 9.84 -4.92 -0.99
N LEU A 156 10.01 -4.35 -2.18
CA LEU A 156 11.02 -3.33 -2.43
C LEU A 156 10.75 -2.04 -1.63
N LYS A 157 9.51 -1.54 -1.63
CA LYS A 157 9.10 -0.34 -0.88
C LYS A 157 9.21 -0.54 0.63
N ASN A 158 8.90 -1.74 1.12
CA ASN A 158 9.07 -2.12 2.52
C ASN A 158 10.53 -2.38 2.91
N LYS A 159 11.48 -2.27 1.97
CA LYS A 159 12.91 -2.55 2.18
C LYS A 159 13.21 -4.00 2.59
N GLU A 160 12.31 -4.93 2.29
CA GLU A 160 12.50 -6.37 2.49
C GLU A 160 13.52 -6.93 1.47
N ILE A 161 13.58 -6.31 0.30
CA ILE A 161 14.53 -6.64 -0.77
C ILE A 161 15.27 -5.39 -1.26
N LYS A 162 16.44 -5.60 -1.87
CA LYS A 162 17.27 -4.50 -2.44
C LYS A 162 17.04 -4.25 -3.93
N ARG A 163 16.55 -5.25 -4.67
CA ARG A 163 16.36 -5.18 -6.12
C ARG A 163 15.33 -6.18 -6.60
N ILE A 164 14.62 -5.85 -7.67
CA ILE A 164 13.71 -6.74 -8.40
C ILE A 164 14.44 -7.21 -9.66
N ILE A 165 14.36 -8.51 -9.97
CA ILE A 165 14.89 -9.07 -11.21
C ILE A 165 13.71 -9.65 -11.98
N LEU A 166 13.46 -9.12 -13.17
CA LEU A 166 12.44 -9.61 -14.08
C LEU A 166 13.12 -10.35 -15.22
N THR A 167 12.63 -11.55 -15.53
CA THR A 167 13.16 -12.37 -16.63
C THR A 167 12.00 -12.92 -17.45
N ARG A 168 12.18 -12.94 -18.76
CA ARG A 168 11.28 -13.58 -19.72
C ARG A 168 12.13 -14.38 -20.69
N PRO A 169 11.78 -15.65 -20.98
CA PRO A 169 12.49 -16.41 -22.01
C PRO A 169 12.35 -15.69 -23.37
N ALA A 170 13.42 -15.72 -24.16
CA ALA A 170 13.47 -15.04 -25.45
C ALA A 170 12.55 -15.63 -26.53
N VAL A 171 11.92 -16.79 -26.27
CA VAL A 171 11.13 -17.52 -27.27
C VAL A 171 9.76 -17.83 -26.67
N GLU A 172 8.69 -17.34 -27.31
CA GLU A 172 7.32 -17.71 -26.96
C GLU A 172 6.90 -19.03 -27.62
N ALA A 173 5.91 -19.69 -27.03
CA ALA A 173 5.39 -20.95 -27.52
C ALA A 173 4.85 -20.80 -28.96
N GLY A 174 5.58 -21.35 -29.93
CA GLY A 174 5.15 -21.42 -31.33
C GLY A 174 5.72 -20.37 -32.27
N GLU A 175 6.55 -19.43 -31.79
CA GLU A 175 7.21 -18.43 -32.64
C GLU A 175 8.73 -18.72 -32.74
N ASN A 176 9.25 -18.85 -33.95
CA ASN A 176 10.69 -18.75 -34.17
C ASN A 176 11.10 -17.30 -33.94
N LEU A 177 12.23 -17.07 -33.25
CA LEU A 177 12.84 -15.75 -33.06
C LEU A 177 13.30 -15.17 -34.42
N GLY A 178 12.36 -14.78 -35.26
CA GLY A 178 12.63 -14.48 -36.66
C GLY A 178 11.38 -14.08 -37.40
N PHE A 179 11.09 -12.78 -37.40
CA PHE A 179 10.44 -12.07 -38.51
C PHE A 179 10.43 -10.54 -38.33
N LEU A 180 10.71 -10.01 -37.11
CA LEU A 180 10.81 -8.58 -36.88
C LEU A 180 12.13 -8.02 -37.46
N PRO A 181 12.11 -7.05 -38.39
CA PRO A 181 13.30 -6.32 -38.80
C PRO A 181 13.78 -5.44 -37.63
N GLY A 182 15.10 -5.29 -37.47
CA GLY A 182 15.69 -4.49 -36.39
C GLY A 182 16.82 -5.17 -35.63
N ASP A 183 17.41 -4.44 -34.70
CA ASP A 183 18.44 -4.93 -33.80
C ASP A 183 17.88 -5.95 -32.78
N MET A 184 18.76 -6.63 -32.03
CA MET A 184 18.34 -7.65 -31.06
C MET A 184 17.46 -7.07 -29.94
N LYS A 185 17.66 -5.79 -29.60
CA LYS A 185 16.90 -5.11 -28.55
C LYS A 185 15.47 -4.81 -29.04
N GLU A 186 15.31 -4.28 -30.25
CA GLU A 186 14.02 -4.01 -30.90
C GLU A 186 13.17 -5.28 -31.05
N LYS A 187 13.81 -6.44 -31.20
CA LYS A 187 13.14 -7.74 -31.22
C LYS A 187 12.66 -8.19 -29.84
N ILE A 188 13.39 -7.87 -28.77
CA ILE A 188 13.09 -8.31 -27.40
C ILE A 188 12.13 -7.35 -26.69
N ASP A 189 12.21 -6.06 -27.00
CA ASP A 189 11.48 -4.98 -26.33
C ASP A 189 9.95 -5.23 -26.24
N PRO A 190 9.26 -5.71 -27.30
CA PRO A 190 7.83 -6.00 -27.23
C PRO A 190 7.47 -7.04 -26.16
N TYR A 191 8.36 -8.00 -25.89
CA TYR A 191 8.15 -9.03 -24.89
C TYR A 191 8.41 -8.53 -23.47
N LEU A 192 9.21 -7.49 -23.28
CA LEU A 192 9.45 -6.91 -21.95
C LEU A 192 8.46 -5.80 -21.60
N ARG A 193 7.83 -5.18 -22.60
CA ARG A 193 6.89 -4.06 -22.42
C ARG A 193 5.81 -4.30 -21.34
N PRO A 194 5.10 -5.44 -21.29
CA PRO A 194 4.10 -5.66 -20.24
C PRO A 194 4.66 -5.68 -18.81
N LEU A 195 5.96 -5.98 -18.67
CA LEU A 195 6.65 -5.94 -17.38
C LEU A 195 7.02 -4.51 -17.00
N TYR A 196 7.45 -3.70 -17.95
CA TYR A 196 7.75 -2.28 -17.74
C TYR A 196 6.48 -1.49 -17.44
N ASP A 197 5.42 -1.68 -18.22
CA ASP A 197 4.13 -1.01 -17.99
C ASP A 197 3.61 -1.28 -16.57
N ALA A 198 3.75 -2.53 -16.08
CA ALA A 198 3.35 -2.88 -14.73
C ALA A 198 4.23 -2.26 -13.64
N LEU A 199 5.52 -2.01 -13.91
CA LEU A 199 6.39 -1.32 -12.96
C LEU A 199 6.08 0.18 -12.92
N ASP A 200 5.85 0.80 -14.07
CA ASP A 200 5.54 2.23 -14.19
C ASP A 200 4.22 2.59 -13.49
N ASP A 201 3.25 1.67 -13.52
CA ASP A 201 2.00 1.77 -12.75
C ASP A 201 2.22 1.82 -11.22
N MET A 202 3.38 1.40 -10.72
CA MET A 202 3.60 1.08 -9.30
C MET A 202 4.78 1.84 -8.67
N ILE A 203 5.72 2.31 -9.48
CA ILE A 203 6.93 3.03 -9.06
C ILE A 203 6.92 4.42 -9.73
N PRO A 204 7.09 5.51 -8.96
CA PRO A 204 7.28 6.82 -9.55
C PRO A 204 8.57 6.87 -10.38
N ALA A 205 8.49 7.50 -11.56
CA ALA A 205 9.62 7.71 -12.46
C ALA A 205 10.72 8.59 -11.85
#